data_AF-A0A7S1R583-F1
#
_entry.id   AF-A0A7S1R583-F1
#
_cell.length_a   1.000
_cell.length_b   1.000
_cell.length_c   1.000
_cell.angle_alpha   90.00
_cell.angle_beta   90.00
_cell.angle_gamma   90.00
#
_symmetry.space_group_name_H-M   'P 1'
#
loop_
_entity.id
_entity.type
_entity.pdbx_description
1 polymer ?
#
loop_
_entity_poly.entity_id
_entity_poly.type
_entity_poly.pdbx_seq_one_letter_code
_entity_poly.pdbx_strand_id
1 'polypeptide(L)'
;YNLNILPFGVRLQRAHDYKDDRLTDFVAQVGPGPQRHRDGPFDVLLLQEVFSSPFVPRVMRSKLCRQQRLVAALQEAGYAHHAVPKQPSVAGMISRLKATDTGLVIASRHPISERASHVLRSATSGSPRGVLFAKVDPPTGGAL
;
A
#
# COMPACT_ATOMS: atom_id res chain seq x y z
N TYR A 1 -9.43 2.50 3.20
CA TYR A 1 -9.04 2.39 4.62
C TYR A 1 -7.72 3.12 4.84
N ASN A 2 -7.53 3.79 5.98
CA ASN A 2 -6.29 4.51 6.31
C ASN A 2 -5.53 3.73 7.39
N LEU A 3 -4.29 3.32 7.10
CA LEU A 3 -3.51 2.48 8.02
C LEU A 3 -2.49 3.27 8.88
N ASN A 4 -2.15 4.51 8.49
CA ASN A 4 -1.12 5.33 9.13
C ASN A 4 0.22 4.58 9.35
N ILE A 5 0.68 3.91 8.29
CA ILE A 5 1.96 3.21 8.21
C ILE A 5 3.01 4.19 7.69
N LEU A 6 3.77 4.76 8.62
CA LEU A 6 4.87 5.68 8.31
C LEU A 6 6.13 4.95 7.80
N PRO A 7 7.00 5.65 7.04
CA PRO A 7 8.29 5.12 6.63
C PRO A 7 9.15 4.66 7.81
N PHE A 8 10.03 3.69 7.56
CA PHE A 8 11.04 3.25 8.51
C PHE A 8 11.91 4.42 8.97
N GLY A 9 12.20 4.47 10.27
CA GLY A 9 13.01 5.54 10.88
C GLY A 9 12.23 6.82 11.25
N VAL A 10 10.99 7.02 10.76
CA VAL A 10 10.17 8.18 11.14
C VAL A 10 9.56 7.95 12.54
N ARG A 11 10.18 8.57 13.56
CA ARG A 11 9.69 8.61 14.94
C ARG A 11 8.88 9.87 15.23
N LEU A 12 7.56 9.80 15.06
CA LEU A 12 6.66 10.70 15.81
C LEU A 12 6.65 10.22 17.26
N GLN A 13 6.87 11.12 18.21
CA GLN A 13 7.08 10.88 19.66
C GLN A 13 5.97 10.08 20.38
N ARG A 14 4.93 9.59 19.68
CA ARG A 14 3.79 8.84 20.24
C ARG A 14 3.31 7.61 19.44
N ALA A 15 4.03 7.16 18.39
CA ALA A 15 3.41 6.30 17.36
C ALA A 15 4.15 4.98 17.03
N HIS A 16 4.83 4.31 17.96
CA HIS A 16 5.79 3.26 17.60
C HIS A 16 5.45 1.79 17.90
N ASP A 17 4.52 1.45 18.79
CA ASP A 17 4.46 0.03 19.21
C ASP A 17 3.38 -0.82 18.53
N TYR A 18 2.32 -0.24 17.96
CA TYR A 18 1.16 -1.01 17.48
C TYR A 18 1.08 -1.18 15.95
N LYS A 19 2.09 -0.74 15.19
CA LYS A 19 2.00 -0.69 13.72
C LYS A 19 2.04 -2.06 13.06
N ASP A 20 2.84 -2.96 13.63
CA ASP A 20 2.98 -4.32 13.13
C ASP A 20 1.77 -5.18 13.56
N ASP A 21 1.22 -4.95 14.75
CA ASP A 21 -0.04 -5.56 15.20
C ASP A 21 -1.21 -5.08 14.34
N ARG A 22 -1.31 -3.76 14.10
CA ARG A 22 -2.34 -3.20 13.21
C ARG A 22 -2.29 -3.79 11.80
N LEU A 23 -1.09 -4.04 11.26
CA LEU A 23 -0.92 -4.71 9.97
C LEU A 23 -1.48 -6.13 10.02
N THR A 24 -1.12 -6.88 11.06
CA THR A 24 -1.53 -8.27 11.26
C THR A 24 -3.05 -8.37 11.42
N ASP A 25 -3.62 -7.54 12.29
CA ASP A 25 -5.07 -7.45 12.54
C ASP A 25 -5.83 -7.07 11.27
N PHE A 26 -5.31 -6.09 10.51
CA PHE A 26 -5.92 -5.67 9.26
C PHE A 26 -5.95 -6.82 8.25
N VAL A 27 -4.84 -7.53 8.05
CA VAL A 27 -4.76 -8.68 7.13
C VAL A 27 -5.72 -9.79 7.58
N ALA A 28 -5.79 -10.10 8.88
CA ALA A 28 -6.72 -11.09 9.42
C ALA A 28 -8.20 -10.69 9.19
N GLN A 29 -8.52 -9.39 9.21
CA GLN A 29 -9.87 -8.92 8.94
C GLN A 29 -10.26 -9.01 7.45
N VAL A 30 -9.33 -8.72 6.53
CA VAL A 30 -9.63 -8.68 5.09
C VAL A 30 -9.35 -10.00 4.37
N GLY A 31 -8.65 -10.93 5.02
CA GLY A 31 -8.34 -12.25 4.51
C GLY A 31 -9.46 -13.28 4.74
N PRO A 32 -9.22 -14.53 4.30
CA PRO A 32 -10.09 -15.67 4.59
C PRO A 32 -10.23 -15.87 6.11
N GLY A 33 -11.42 -16.18 6.60
CA GLY A 33 -11.66 -16.42 8.02
C GLY A 33 -12.65 -17.56 8.27
N PRO A 34 -12.60 -18.23 9.43
CA PRO A 34 -13.44 -19.40 9.74
C PRO A 34 -14.95 -19.11 9.77
N GLN A 35 -15.35 -17.83 9.80
CA GLN A 35 -16.75 -17.37 9.78
C GLN A 35 -17.04 -16.41 8.61
N ARG A 36 -16.12 -16.23 7.65
CA ARG A 36 -16.29 -15.28 6.53
C ARG A 36 -16.25 -16.03 5.20
N HIS A 37 -16.67 -15.36 4.12
CA HIS A 37 -16.56 -15.86 2.75
C HIS A 37 -15.18 -16.51 2.55
N ARG A 38 -15.09 -17.59 1.77
CA ARG A 38 -13.84 -18.35 1.55
C ARG A 38 -12.67 -17.44 1.14
N ASP A 39 -13.00 -16.34 0.48
CA ASP A 39 -12.10 -15.33 -0.04
C ASP A 39 -12.16 -14.00 0.73
N GLY A 40 -12.62 -13.97 1.99
CA GLY A 40 -12.75 -12.73 2.76
C GLY A 40 -13.85 -11.78 2.26
N PRO A 41 -14.01 -10.60 2.89
CA PRO A 41 -15.18 -9.74 2.68
C PRO A 41 -15.08 -8.75 1.51
N PHE A 42 -13.92 -8.62 0.86
CA PHE A 42 -13.68 -7.60 -0.18
C PHE A 42 -12.94 -8.18 -1.39
N ASP A 43 -13.33 -7.74 -2.59
CA ASP A 43 -12.61 -8.04 -3.84
C ASP A 43 -11.48 -7.05 -4.11
N VAL A 44 -11.68 -5.78 -3.72
CA VAL A 44 -10.74 -4.68 -3.94
C VAL A 44 -10.57 -3.87 -2.66
N LEU A 45 -9.31 -3.59 -2.31
CA LEU A 45 -8.91 -2.76 -1.17
C LEU A 45 -8.25 -1.48 -1.66
N LEU A 46 -8.72 -0.35 -1.13
CA LEU A 46 -8.13 0.98 -1.36
C LEU A 46 -7.54 1.49 -0.05
N LEU A 47 -6.21 1.59 0.03
CA LEU A 47 -5.49 1.89 1.26
C LEU A 47 -4.75 3.23 1.16
N GLN A 48 -4.75 3.97 2.27
CA GLN A 48 -4.10 5.26 2.43
C GLN A 48 -3.12 5.27 3.60
N GLU A 49 -2.16 6.19 3.53
CA GLU A 49 -1.04 6.34 4.47
C GLU A 49 -0.23 5.05 4.65
N VAL A 50 -0.05 4.29 3.57
CA VAL A 50 0.85 3.14 3.51
C VAL A 50 2.14 3.54 2.83
N PHE A 51 3.00 4.25 3.54
CA PHE A 51 4.18 4.88 2.96
C PHE A 51 5.32 3.90 2.72
N SER A 52 5.97 3.99 1.57
CA SER A 52 7.22 3.26 1.32
C SER A 52 8.40 3.84 2.10
N SER A 53 9.39 2.98 2.33
CA SER A 53 10.68 3.33 2.97
C SER A 53 11.80 3.26 1.92
N PRO A 54 11.97 4.29 1.07
CA PRO A 54 12.86 4.24 -0.09
C PRO A 54 14.34 4.13 0.29
N PHE A 55 14.72 4.62 1.48
CA PHE A 55 16.10 4.57 2.01
C PHE A 55 16.53 3.20 2.52
N VAL A 56 15.62 2.23 2.62
CA VAL A 56 15.99 0.87 3.03
C VAL A 56 16.66 0.16 1.84
N PRO A 57 17.87 -0.40 2.03
CA PRO A 57 18.56 -1.19 1.01
C PRO A 57 17.65 -2.29 0.46
N ARG A 58 17.68 -2.56 -0.85
CA ARG A 58 16.76 -3.49 -1.53
C ARG A 58 16.65 -4.84 -0.82
N VAL A 59 17.78 -5.39 -0.36
CA VAL A 59 17.88 -6.67 0.37
C VAL A 59 17.18 -6.67 1.74
N MET A 60 16.97 -5.50 2.35
CA MET A 60 16.32 -5.34 3.65
C MET A 60 14.88 -4.85 3.55
N ARG A 61 14.39 -4.51 2.34
CA ARG A 61 13.05 -3.91 2.18
C ARG A 61 11.92 -4.85 2.59
N SER A 62 12.05 -6.15 2.33
CA SER A 62 11.07 -7.15 2.78
C SER A 62 10.91 -7.20 4.30
N LYS A 63 11.92 -6.78 5.07
CA LYS A 63 11.89 -6.76 6.54
C LYS A 63 11.53 -5.39 7.11
N LEU A 64 12.04 -4.31 6.52
CA LEU A 64 11.95 -2.96 7.11
C LEU A 64 10.92 -2.06 6.43
N CYS A 65 10.49 -2.36 5.19
CA CYS A 65 9.45 -1.60 4.50
C CYS A 65 8.08 -2.20 4.80
N ARG A 66 7.34 -1.58 5.72
CA ARG A 66 6.00 -2.03 6.11
C ARG A 66 5.00 -2.09 4.93
N GLN A 67 5.10 -1.17 3.96
CA GLN A 67 4.29 -1.24 2.73
C GLN A 67 4.54 -2.55 1.98
N GLN A 68 5.79 -3.00 1.84
CA GLN A 68 6.10 -4.27 1.17
C GLN A 68 5.62 -5.47 1.97
N ARG A 69 5.79 -5.45 3.29
CA ARG A 69 5.26 -6.50 4.18
C ARG A 69 3.74 -6.62 4.06
N LEU A 70 3.02 -5.49 4.05
CA LEU A 70 1.58 -5.47 3.84
C LEU A 70 1.19 -6.05 2.49
N VAL A 71 1.84 -5.61 1.40
CA VAL A 71 1.53 -6.11 0.05
C VAL A 71 1.76 -7.61 -0.03
N ALA A 72 2.86 -8.13 0.53
CA ALA A 72 3.13 -9.56 0.57
C ALA A 72 2.06 -10.32 1.37
N ALA A 73 1.70 -9.84 2.57
CA ALA A 73 0.66 -10.47 3.38
C ALA A 73 -0.73 -10.44 2.71
N LEU A 74 -1.06 -9.37 1.99
CA LEU A 74 -2.28 -9.28 1.20
C LEU A 74 -2.28 -10.25 0.02
N GLN A 75 -1.14 -10.46 -0.63
CA GLN A 75 -1.00 -11.47 -1.69
C GLN A 75 -1.24 -12.88 -1.15
N GLU A 76 -0.68 -13.20 0.02
CA GLU A 76 -0.94 -14.46 0.73
C GLU A 76 -2.43 -14.61 1.12
N ALA A 77 -3.11 -13.50 1.43
CA ALA A 77 -4.54 -13.46 1.71
C ALA A 77 -5.44 -13.49 0.45
N GLY A 78 -4.87 -13.65 -0.74
CA GLY A 78 -5.57 -13.82 -2.02
C GLY A 78 -5.76 -12.53 -2.84
N TYR A 79 -5.25 -11.38 -2.39
CA TYR A 79 -5.19 -10.16 -3.20
C TYR A 79 -3.92 -10.19 -4.09
N ALA A 80 -3.91 -11.08 -5.07
CA ALA A 80 -2.74 -11.37 -5.90
C ALA A 80 -2.25 -10.16 -6.72
N HIS A 81 -3.15 -9.22 -7.03
CA HIS A 81 -2.87 -8.06 -7.88
C HIS A 81 -2.81 -6.78 -7.06
N HIS A 82 -1.84 -5.90 -7.34
CA HIS A 82 -1.73 -4.62 -6.66
C HIS A 82 -1.19 -3.49 -7.53
N ALA A 83 -1.60 -2.27 -7.20
CA ALA A 83 -1.02 -1.04 -7.71
C ALA A 83 -0.47 -0.22 -6.54
N VAL A 84 0.76 0.27 -6.72
CA VAL A 84 1.42 1.21 -5.81
C VAL A 84 2.02 2.34 -6.66
N PRO A 85 2.10 3.59 -6.14
CA PRO A 85 2.75 4.68 -6.82
C PRO A 85 4.22 4.34 -7.10
N LYS A 86 4.77 4.95 -8.16
CA LYS A 86 6.21 4.85 -8.42
C LYS A 86 6.97 5.46 -7.24
N GLN A 87 7.86 4.66 -6.64
CA GLN A 87 8.75 5.18 -5.60
C GLN A 87 9.62 6.31 -6.17
N PRO A 88 9.82 7.41 -5.43
CA PRO A 88 10.70 8.47 -5.89
C PRO A 88 12.14 7.94 -5.98
N SER A 89 12.86 8.32 -7.04
CA SER A 89 14.29 8.01 -7.15
C SER A 89 15.09 8.82 -6.14
N VAL A 90 16.28 8.36 -5.75
CA VAL A 90 17.17 9.10 -4.82
C VAL A 90 17.40 10.53 -5.30
N ALA A 91 17.69 10.72 -6.59
CA ALA A 91 17.82 12.05 -7.21
C ALA A 91 16.51 12.87 -7.14
N GLY A 92 15.36 12.23 -7.35
CA GLY A 92 14.03 12.87 -7.23
C GLY A 92 13.67 13.26 -5.80
N MET A 93 14.16 12.51 -4.81
CA MET A 93 13.96 12.81 -3.39
C MET A 93 14.82 13.99 -2.93
N ILE A 94 16.10 14.02 -3.32
CA ILE A 94 17.03 15.12 -3.01
C ILE A 94 16.54 16.43 -3.64
N SER A 95 16.20 16.40 -4.94
CA SER A 95 15.76 17.60 -5.67
C SER A 95 14.39 18.14 -5.25
N ARG A 96 13.51 17.30 -4.70
CA ARG A 96 12.14 17.69 -4.33
C ARG A 96 11.89 17.73 -2.82
N LEU A 97 12.91 17.47 -1.99
CA LEU A 97 12.79 17.32 -0.53
C LEU A 97 11.65 16.36 -0.12
N LYS A 98 11.37 15.34 -0.94
CA LYS A 98 10.26 14.39 -0.72
C LYS A 98 10.83 13.03 -0.40
N ALA A 99 10.64 12.58 0.84
CA ALA A 99 11.27 11.38 1.39
C ALA A 99 10.47 10.08 1.20
N THR A 100 9.24 10.15 0.64
CA THR A 100 8.35 8.99 0.53
C THR A 100 7.37 9.16 -0.65
N ASP A 101 6.56 8.13 -0.93
CA ASP A 101 5.49 8.15 -1.93
C ASP A 101 4.19 8.80 -1.38
N THR A 102 3.09 8.67 -2.11
CA THR A 102 1.78 9.22 -1.70
C THR A 102 1.05 8.36 -0.67
N GLY A 103 1.64 7.24 -0.24
CA GLY A 103 1.04 6.32 0.74
C GLY A 103 -0.21 5.61 0.23
N LEU A 104 -0.43 5.53 -1.08
CA LEU A 104 -1.61 4.89 -1.67
C LEU A 104 -1.28 3.45 -2.07
N VAL A 105 -2.21 2.52 -1.82
CA VAL A 105 -2.11 1.13 -2.31
C VAL A 105 -3.50 0.71 -2.78
N ILE A 106 -3.57 0.08 -3.95
CA ILE A 106 -4.74 -0.68 -4.39
C ILE A 106 -4.34 -2.15 -4.38
N ALA A 107 -5.10 -3.01 -3.72
CA ALA A 107 -4.94 -4.47 -3.78
C ALA A 107 -6.25 -5.09 -4.28
N SER A 108 -6.15 -6.12 -5.11
CA SER A 108 -7.28 -6.72 -5.82
C SER A 108 -7.12 -8.22 -5.93
N ARG A 109 -8.25 -8.94 -5.79
CA ARG A 109 -8.36 -10.36 -6.10
C ARG A 109 -8.41 -10.62 -7.60
N HIS A 110 -8.87 -9.64 -8.37
CA HIS A 110 -8.96 -9.73 -9.82
C HIS A 110 -7.80 -9.02 -10.52
N PRO A 111 -7.48 -9.41 -11.77
CA PRO A 111 -6.40 -8.80 -12.55
C PRO A 111 -6.50 -7.29 -12.65
N ILE A 112 -5.34 -6.63 -12.65
CA ILE A 112 -5.22 -5.20 -12.94
C ILE A 112 -4.56 -5.06 -14.30
N SER A 113 -5.32 -4.67 -15.32
CA SER A 113 -4.82 -4.50 -16.70
C SER A 113 -4.05 -3.20 -16.89
N GLU A 114 -4.49 -2.13 -16.24
CA GLU A 114 -3.89 -0.79 -16.37
C GLU A 114 -3.72 -0.15 -15.00
N ARG A 115 -2.63 0.60 -14.81
CA ARG A 115 -2.39 1.38 -13.60
C ARG A 115 -1.63 2.66 -13.90
N ALA A 116 -1.97 3.73 -13.20
CA ALA A 116 -1.30 5.01 -13.32
C ALA A 116 -1.23 5.70 -11.95
N SER A 117 -0.26 6.59 -11.77
CA SER A 117 -0.18 7.40 -10.55
C SER A 117 0.23 8.82 -10.90
N HIS A 118 -0.37 9.79 -10.22
CA HIS A 118 -0.05 11.20 -10.38
C HIS A 118 0.19 11.83 -9.02
N VAL A 119 1.35 12.48 -8.86
CA VAL A 119 1.66 13.24 -7.64
C VAL A 119 1.21 14.69 -7.87
N LEU A 120 0.29 15.15 -7.03
CA LEU A 120 -0.19 16.52 -7.07
C LEU A 120 0.94 17.47 -6.63
N ARG A 121 1.14 18.53 -7.42
CA ARG A 121 2.04 19.62 -7.04
C ARG A 121 1.38 20.41 -5.91
N SER A 122 1.76 20.12 -4.66
CA SER A 122 1.40 20.98 -3.51
C SER A 122 2.46 22.05 -3.32
N ALA A 123 2.03 23.29 -3.09
CA ALA A 123 2.87 24.43 -2.69
C ALA A 123 3.27 24.39 -1.20
N THR A 124 2.70 23.46 -0.42
CA THR A 124 2.92 23.37 1.03
C THR A 124 3.86 22.22 1.39
N SER A 125 4.68 22.44 2.42
CA SER A 125 5.57 21.46 3.04
C SER A 125 4.76 20.38 3.78
N GLY A 126 4.46 19.28 3.10
CA GLY A 126 3.72 18.15 3.66
C GLY A 126 3.98 16.85 2.90
N SER A 127 3.37 15.75 3.36
CA SER A 127 3.45 14.46 2.67
C SER A 127 2.95 14.59 1.22
N PRO A 128 3.55 13.87 0.24
CA PRO A 128 3.13 13.97 -1.14
C PRO A 128 1.67 13.54 -1.29
N ARG A 129 0.81 14.45 -1.76
CA ARG A 129 -0.55 14.11 -2.16
C ARG A 129 -0.55 13.60 -3.59
N GLY A 130 -1.46 12.69 -3.91
CA GLY A 130 -1.57 12.17 -5.27
C GLY A 130 -2.80 11.33 -5.48
N VAL A 131 -2.91 10.82 -6.69
CA VAL A 131 -3.99 9.93 -7.14
C VAL A 131 -3.35 8.66 -7.70
N LEU A 132 -3.94 7.52 -7.39
CA LEU A 132 -3.57 6.21 -7.88
C LEU A 132 -4.76 5.63 -8.62
N PHE A 133 -4.55 5.22 -9.87
CA PHE A 133 -5.54 4.62 -10.74
C PHE A 133 -5.18 3.16 -10.97
N ALA A 134 -6.19 2.29 -10.97
CA ALA A 134 -6.08 0.90 -11.38
C ALA A 134 -7.37 0.50 -12.10
N LYS A 135 -7.24 -0.12 -13.27
CA LYS A 135 -8.33 -0.76 -13.99
C LYS A 135 -8.35 -2.23 -13.58
N VAL A 136 -9.40 -2.62 -12.86
CA VAL A 136 -9.60 -3.99 -12.37
C VAL A 136 -10.52 -4.70 -13.34
N ASP A 137 -10.06 -5.83 -13.88
CA ASP A 137 -10.86 -6.64 -14.79
C ASP A 137 -11.73 -7.59 -13.95
N PRO A 138 -13.07 -7.53 -14.03
CA PRO A 138 -13.93 -8.43 -13.27
C PRO A 138 -13.74 -9.89 -13.72
N PRO A 139 -14.14 -10.86 -12.88
CA PRO A 139 -14.06 -12.26 -13.27
C PRO A 139 -14.89 -12.50 -14.53
N THR A 140 -14.24 -13.01 -15.59
CA THR A 140 -14.89 -13.42 -16.83
C THR A 140 -15.68 -14.70 -16.58
N GLY A 141 -16.92 -14.56 -16.12
CA GLY A 141 -17.75 -15.71 -15.74
C GLY A 141 -19.21 -15.34 -15.47
N GLY A 142 -19.91 -14.87 -16.49
CA GLY A 142 -21.36 -14.68 -16.51
C GLY A 142 -21.78 -13.70 -17.60
N ALA A 143 -22.20 -14.22 -18.76
CA ALA A 143 -22.97 -13.43 -19.71
C ALA A 143 -24.18 -12.84 -18.97
N LEU A 144 -24.39 -11.53 -19.14
CA LEU A 144 -25.64 -10.86 -18.76
C LEU A 144 -26.81 -11.40 -19.59
#